data_AF-A0A420FB96-F1
#
_entry.id   AF-A0A420FB96-F1
#
_cell.length_a   1.000
_cell.length_b   1.000
_cell.length_c   1.000
_cell.angle_alpha   90.00
_cell.angle_beta   90.00
_cell.angle_gamma   90.00
#
_symmetry.space_group_name_H-M   'P 1'
#
loop_
_entity.id
_entity.type
_entity.pdbx_description
1 polymer ?
#
loop_
_entity_poly.entity_id
_entity_poly.type
_entity_poly.pdbx_seq_one_letter_code
_entity_poly.pdbx_strand_id
1 'polypeptide(L)'
;MAVYDDVVTKGVWKKIGKLPIRHDLLIQPMKFIQDPYNFNKCDLYDPNTGEVTPAAKGECANLERAAVWEANHVEDRIKDHYLGRPNVWVERLKLK
;
A
#
# COMPACT_ATOMS: atom_id res chain seq x y z
N MET A 1 -1.70 0.55 4.27
CA MET A 1 -2.09 1.04 2.93
C MET A 1 -2.54 2.50 3.06
N ALA A 2 -2.21 3.37 2.11
CA ALA A 2 -2.67 4.77 2.10
C ALA A 2 -3.61 4.97 0.90
N VAL A 3 -4.72 5.67 1.10
CA VAL A 3 -5.72 5.99 0.07
C VAL A 3 -5.95 7.50 0.10
N TYR A 4 -6.26 8.11 -1.05
CA TYR A 4 -6.67 9.51 -1.08
C TYR A 4 -7.90 9.73 -0.19
N ASP A 5 -7.96 10.87 0.50
CA ASP A 5 -9.06 11.21 1.39
C ASP A 5 -10.33 11.64 0.62
N ASP A 6 -10.18 11.92 -0.67
CA ASP A 6 -11.25 12.32 -1.57
C ASP A 6 -12.34 11.25 -1.72
N VAL A 7 -11.99 9.99 -1.52
CA VAL A 7 -12.93 8.88 -1.44
C VAL A 7 -13.97 9.10 -0.33
N VAL A 8 -13.58 9.79 0.74
CA VAL A 8 -14.44 10.14 1.88
C VAL A 8 -15.02 11.55 1.74
N THR A 9 -14.23 12.53 1.29
CA THR A 9 -14.66 13.95 1.25
C THR A 9 -15.60 14.25 0.08
N LYS A 10 -15.42 13.58 -1.07
CA LYS A 10 -16.33 13.67 -2.23
C LYS A 10 -17.49 12.68 -2.17
N GLY A 11 -17.52 11.82 -1.15
CA GLY A 11 -18.61 10.86 -0.94
C GLY A 11 -18.61 9.68 -1.91
N VAL A 12 -17.46 9.33 -2.50
CA VAL A 12 -17.30 8.10 -3.30
C VAL A 12 -17.66 6.87 -2.46
N TRP A 13 -17.15 6.82 -1.24
CA TRP A 13 -17.54 5.83 -0.24
C TRP A 13 -18.56 6.40 0.72
N LYS A 14 -19.70 5.71 0.80
CA LYS A 14 -20.75 6.04 1.77
C LYS A 14 -20.22 5.80 3.19
N LYS A 15 -20.27 6.82 4.03
CA LYS A 15 -19.91 6.72 5.45
C LYS A 15 -20.98 5.93 6.20
N ILE A 16 -20.64 4.73 6.68
CA ILE A 16 -21.57 3.85 7.41
C ILE A 16 -21.43 4.01 8.94
N GLY A 17 -20.25 4.38 9.43
CA GLY A 17 -19.98 4.58 10.86
C GLY A 17 -18.52 4.90 11.13
N LYS A 18 -18.16 5.05 12.41
CA LYS A 18 -16.78 5.26 12.88
C LYS A 18 -16.52 4.32 14.05
N LEU A 19 -15.39 3.64 14.01
CA LEU A 19 -14.86 2.82 15.10
C LEU A 19 -13.46 3.30 15.46
N PRO A 20 -13.01 3.14 16.72
CA PRO A 20 -11.60 3.31 17.03
C PRO A 20 -10.75 2.34 16.20
N ILE A 21 -9.57 2.78 15.79
CA ILE A 21 -8.62 1.93 15.08
C ILE A 21 -8.21 0.79 16.02
N ARG A 22 -8.20 -0.44 15.51
CA ARG A 22 -7.75 -1.59 16.29
C ARG A 22 -6.27 -1.44 16.66
N HIS A 23 -5.90 -1.84 17.88
CA HIS A 23 -4.54 -1.67 18.39
C HIS A 23 -3.47 -2.33 17.49
N ASP A 24 -3.78 -3.48 16.89
CA ASP A 24 -2.89 -4.20 15.99
C ASP A 24 -2.66 -3.51 14.64
N LEU A 25 -3.45 -2.47 14.33
CA LEU A 25 -3.34 -1.67 13.12
C LEU A 25 -2.70 -0.30 13.37
N LEU A 26 -2.33 0.03 14.62
CA LEU A 26 -1.70 1.30 14.96
C LEU A 26 -0.29 1.40 14.37
N ILE A 27 0.42 0.28 14.31
CA ILE A 27 1.76 0.19 13.71
C ILE A 27 1.62 -0.39 12.31
N GLN A 28 1.99 0.41 11.32
CA GLN A 28 2.01 -0.02 9.93
C GLN A 28 3.30 -0.79 9.62
N PRO A 29 3.24 -1.84 8.78
CA PRO A 29 4.43 -2.55 8.35
C PRO A 29 5.33 -1.67 7.48
N MET A 30 6.63 -1.97 7.50
CA MET A 30 7.61 -1.38 6.58
C MET A 30 7.20 -1.59 5.12
N LYS A 31 7.59 -0.64 4.28
CA LYS A 31 7.37 -0.68 2.83
C LYS A 31 8.68 -0.50 2.10
N PHE A 32 8.67 -0.72 0.80
CA PHE A 32 9.81 -0.41 -0.05
C PHE A 32 9.48 0.68 -1.08
N ILE A 33 10.50 1.41 -1.50
CA ILE A 33 10.49 2.27 -2.67
C ILE A 33 11.50 1.66 -3.65
N GLN A 34 11.15 1.59 -4.93
CA GLN A 34 12.04 1.06 -5.97
C GLN A 34 12.17 2.10 -7.08
N ASP A 35 13.41 2.36 -7.49
CA ASP A 35 13.70 3.28 -8.59
C ASP A 35 13.05 2.76 -9.89
N PRO A 36 12.27 3.59 -10.61
CA PRO A 36 11.56 3.18 -11.81
C PRO A 36 12.45 2.91 -13.02
N TYR A 37 13.69 3.42 -13.01
CA TYR A 37 14.68 3.29 -14.09
C TYR A 37 15.80 2.30 -13.74
N ASN A 38 16.11 2.14 -12.45
CA ASN A 38 17.11 1.19 -11.97
C ASN A 38 16.52 0.23 -10.92
N PHE A 39 16.01 -0.91 -11.37
CA PHE A 39 15.36 -1.90 -10.50
C PHE A 39 16.28 -2.53 -9.42
N ASN A 40 17.59 -2.30 -9.47
CA ASN A 40 18.50 -2.75 -8.41
C ASN A 40 18.57 -1.77 -7.23
N LYS A 41 18.08 -0.53 -7.39
CA LYS A 41 18.02 0.46 -6.32
C LYS A 41 16.68 0.39 -5.60
N CYS A 42 16.75 0.14 -4.30
CA CYS A 42 15.59 0.10 -3.42
C CYS A 42 15.90 0.84 -2.12
N ASP A 43 14.85 1.36 -1.49
CA ASP A 43 14.91 1.98 -0.17
C ASP A 43 13.82 1.36 0.70
N LEU A 44 14.07 1.25 2.00
CA LEU A 44 13.05 0.99 3.00
C LEU A 44 12.34 2.30 3.33
N TYR A 45 11.03 2.21 3.51
CA TYR A 45 10.18 3.32 3.93
C TYR A 45 9.40 2.92 5.18
N ASP A 46 9.59 3.68 6.26
CA ASP A 46 8.78 3.56 7.47
C ASP A 46 7.56 4.48 7.40
N PRO A 47 6.35 3.94 7.18
CA PRO A 47 5.13 4.75 7.13
C PRO A 47 4.70 5.35 8.48
N ASN A 48 5.31 4.94 9.60
CA ASN A 48 4.98 5.46 10.94
C ASN A 48 5.79 6.71 11.28
N THR A 49 7.02 6.81 10.78
CA THR A 49 7.95 7.92 11.05
C THR A 49 8.19 8.82 9.83
N GLY A 50 8.00 8.27 8.63
CA GLY A 50 8.35 8.93 7.37
C GLY A 50 9.80 8.73 6.94
N GLU A 51 10.60 7.98 7.70
CA GLU A 51 12.01 7.73 7.40
C GLU A 51 12.19 6.88 6.13
N VAL A 52 13.21 7.22 5.34
CA VAL A 52 13.63 6.48 4.14
C VAL A 52 15.11 6.14 4.25
N THR A 53 15.46 4.86 4.11
CA THR A 53 16.83 4.38 4.21
C THR A 53 17.21 3.48 3.03
N PRO A 54 18.45 3.57 2.50
CA PRO A 54 18.90 2.69 1.43
C PRO A 54 18.82 1.21 1.83
N ALA A 55 18.42 0.36 0.89
CA ALA A 55 18.24 -1.06 1.15
C ALA A 55 18.71 -1.94 -0.02
N ALA A 56 19.16 -3.15 0.30
CA ALA A 56 19.40 -4.16 -0.71
C ALA A 56 18.05 -4.71 -1.22
N LYS A 57 17.97 -5.01 -2.52
CA LYS A 57 16.76 -5.57 -3.15
C LYS A 57 16.19 -6.79 -2.40
N GLY A 58 17.06 -7.64 -1.83
CA GLY A 58 16.63 -8.81 -1.06
C GLY A 58 15.87 -8.48 0.22
N GLU A 59 16.15 -7.33 0.85
CA GLU A 59 15.47 -6.86 2.06
C GLU A 59 14.03 -6.39 1.75
N CYS A 60 13.76 -6.03 0.50
CA CYS A 60 12.45 -5.55 0.04
C CYS A 60 11.51 -6.67 -0.43
N ALA A 61 11.99 -7.92 -0.55
CA ALA A 61 11.27 -9.00 -1.25
C ALA A 61 9.88 -9.33 -0.67
N ASN A 62 9.70 -9.15 0.64
CA ASN A 62 8.45 -9.46 1.35
C ASN A 62 7.66 -8.21 1.76
N LEU A 63 8.06 -7.03 1.29
CA LEU A 63 7.42 -5.77 1.64
C LEU A 63 6.46 -5.33 0.53
N GLU A 64 5.43 -4.57 0.91
CA GLU A 64 4.60 -3.89 -0.07
C GLU A 64 5.29 -2.63 -0.57
N ARG A 65 5.09 -2.29 -1.85
CA ARG A 65 5.59 -1.02 -2.40
C ARG A 65 4.84 0.14 -1.76
N ALA A 66 5.57 1.20 -1.41
CA ALA A 66 4.99 2.46 -1.01
C ALA A 66 4.19 3.06 -2.18
N ALA A 67 2.89 3.23 -1.98
CA ALA A 67 1.99 3.82 -2.96
C ALA A 67 0.78 4.46 -2.26
N VAL A 68 0.23 5.49 -2.90
CA VAL A 68 -1.09 6.03 -2.59
C VAL A 68 -2.08 5.40 -3.56
N TRP A 69 -3.21 4.91 -3.03
CA TRP A 69 -4.20 4.15 -3.77
C TRP A 69 -5.40 5.02 -4.14
N GLU A 70 -5.96 4.77 -5.32
CA GLU A 70 -7.26 5.29 -5.77
C GLU A 70 -8.39 4.39 -5.25
N ALA A 71 -9.62 4.90 -5.24
CA ALA A 71 -10.79 4.14 -4.78
C ALA A 71 -10.94 2.78 -5.48
N ASN A 72 -10.86 2.77 -6.82
CA ASN A 72 -11.00 1.56 -7.63
C ASN A 72 -9.87 0.55 -7.34
N HIS A 73 -8.66 1.02 -7.02
CA HIS A 73 -7.57 0.11 -6.69
C HIS A 73 -7.87 -0.68 -5.41
N VAL A 74 -8.46 -0.03 -4.40
CA VAL A 74 -8.85 -0.66 -3.13
C VAL A 74 -10.05 -1.59 -3.34
N GLU A 75 -11.06 -1.14 -4.06
CA GLU A 75 -12.27 -1.92 -4.36
C GLU A 75 -11.94 -3.21 -5.12
N ASP A 76 -11.14 -3.10 -6.18
CA ASP A 76 -10.67 -4.26 -6.96
C ASP A 76 -9.88 -5.21 -6.07
N ARG A 77 -8.99 -4.70 -5.20
CA ARG A 77 -8.17 -5.54 -4.32
C ARG A 77 -9.04 -6.35 -3.34
N ILE A 78 -10.07 -5.73 -2.77
CA ILE A 78 -11.02 -6.41 -1.89
C ILE A 78 -11.81 -7.45 -2.67
N LYS A 79 -12.37 -7.07 -3.82
CA LYS A 79 -13.17 -7.98 -4.67
C LYS A 79 -12.36 -9.18 -5.15
N ASP A 80 -11.15 -8.95 -5.65
CA ASP A 80 -10.29 -9.99 -6.19
C ASP A 80 -9.82 -10.97 -5.10
N HIS A 81 -9.57 -10.47 -3.89
CA HIS A 81 -9.26 -11.31 -2.73
C HIS A 81 -10.40 -12.30 -2.42
N TYR A 82 -11.64 -11.83 -2.33
CA TYR A 82 -12.79 -12.70 -2.07
C TYR A 82 -13.15 -13.62 -3.25
N LEU A 83 -12.80 -13.24 -4.47
CA LEU A 83 -12.95 -14.07 -5.67
C LEU A 83 -11.78 -15.05 -5.90
N GLY A 84 -10.74 -15.01 -5.05
CA GLY A 84 -9.57 -15.89 -5.16
C GLY A 84 -8.75 -15.68 -6.44
N ARG A 85 -8.76 -14.48 -7.02
CA ARG A 85 -8.04 -14.16 -8.27
C ARG A 85 -6.92 -13.14 -8.05
N PRO A 86 -5.89 -13.10 -8.91
CA PRO A 86 -4.86 -12.08 -8.85
C PRO A 86 -5.43 -10.67 -9.03
N ASN A 87 -4.90 -9.70 -8.29
CA ASN A 87 -5.26 -8.29 -8.43
C ASN A 87 -4.23 -7.54 -9.28
N VAL A 88 -4.67 -6.90 -10.36
CA VAL A 88 -3.78 -6.23 -11.32
C VAL A 88 -2.91 -5.13 -10.69
N TRP A 89 -3.43 -4.41 -9.69
CA TRP A 89 -2.70 -3.32 -9.04
C TRP A 89 -1.60 -3.87 -8.14
N VAL A 90 -1.91 -4.89 -7.34
CA VAL A 90 -0.91 -5.59 -6.50
C VAL A 90 0.19 -6.19 -7.37
N GLU A 91 -0.15 -6.83 -8.48
CA GLU A 91 0.85 -7.42 -9.40
C GLU A 91 1.78 -6.36 -10.01
N ARG A 92 1.25 -5.21 -10.42
CA ARG A 92 2.06 -4.08 -10.95
C ARG A 92 2.95 -3.43 -9.90
N LEU A 93 2.61 -3.58 -8.63
CA LEU A 93 3.33 -3.01 -7.50
C LEU A 93 4.41 -3.94 -6.93
N LYS A 94 4.48 -5.20 -7.39
CA LYS A 94 5.54 -6.13 -6.96
C LYS A 94 6.94 -5.60 -7.26
N LEU A 95 7.87 -6.00 -6.41
CA LEU A 95 9.29 -5.77 -6.60
C LEU A 95 9.72 -6.38 -7.93
N LYS A 96 10.39 -5.59 -8.77
CA LYS A 96 10.96 -6.02 -10.05
C LYS A 96 12.41 -6.45 -9.88
#